data_AF-A0A2W5S6W4-F1
#
_entry.id   AF-A0A2W5S6W4-F1
#
_cell.length_a   1.000
_cell.length_b   1.000
_cell.length_c   1.000
_cell.angle_alpha   90.00
_cell.angle_beta   90.00
_cell.angle_gamma   90.00
#
_symmetry.space_group_name_H-M   'P 1'
#
loop_
_entity.id
_entity.type
_entity.pdbx_description
1 polymer ?
#
loop_
_entity_poly.entity_id
_entity_poly.type
_entity_poly.pdbx_seq_one_letter_code
_entity_poly.pdbx_strand_id
1 'polypeptide(L)'
;ERGVRVRLLVDDLYTAGEDELFSALDAFPNVEVRLFNPLPSRARSLAARLLLSAHEFRRINHRMHNKMLLADNSFAVTGGRNIANEYFMRSTSANFIDMDVVSNGPVVKEMSAAFDRYWNSEHSWPIRHVVPPRLSPAEAQARFDELARQARPDVPIQPRDSLGQPPVGQELVMGQMKRYWAPARFYADDPEKIGRNAEAAFADSVSQYALWAIAGARHNVRIISPYFIPGPMGMEMIRQGRSQGVETVVVTNSLGATDEPLAYAGYERYRVDMLRAGVILYEIAPEFTARSGRFGNFGKSISRLHAKFALIDEQRIFVGSMNLDHRSAAVNTESGMLIDSPAMVGDYYSVISKRRDQLGYRLRLSSDGRRAQWLELDEQGGDIVHEDIPGEFLWLRFKNWLLLPIVGEDLL
;
A
#
# COMPACT_ATOMS: atom_id res chain seq x y z
N GLU A 1 -29.59 7.91 9.64
CA GLU A 1 -30.24 8.69 10.73
C GLU A 1 -29.89 10.17 10.73
N ARG A 2 -28.61 10.57 10.73
CA ARG A 2 -28.21 12.00 10.76
C ARG A 2 -28.30 12.77 9.42
N GLY A 3 -28.88 12.18 8.38
CA GLY A 3 -28.98 12.80 7.04
C GLY A 3 -27.68 12.87 6.23
N VAL A 4 -26.61 12.20 6.66
CA VAL A 4 -25.29 12.20 5.99
C VAL A 4 -25.36 11.45 4.66
N ARG A 5 -24.91 12.03 3.56
CA ARG A 5 -24.76 11.30 2.29
C ARG A 5 -23.50 10.45 2.30
N VAL A 6 -23.61 9.17 1.97
CA VAL A 6 -22.48 8.23 1.89
C VAL A 6 -22.35 7.71 0.46
N ARG A 7 -21.12 7.71 -0.06
CA ARG A 7 -20.76 7.14 -1.36
C ARG A 7 -19.64 6.15 -1.14
N LEU A 8 -19.85 4.88 -1.50
CA LEU A 8 -18.85 3.83 -1.39
C LEU A 8 -18.53 3.29 -2.77
N LEU A 9 -17.27 3.40 -3.18
CA LEU A 9 -16.75 2.80 -4.41
C LEU A 9 -15.73 1.73 -4.02
N VAL A 10 -15.91 0.51 -4.52
CA VAL A 10 -15.02 -0.62 -4.25
C VAL A 10 -14.66 -1.35 -5.54
N ASP A 11 -13.45 -1.89 -5.60
CA ASP A 11 -13.05 -2.80 -6.67
C ASP A 11 -13.79 -4.14 -6.51
N ASP A 12 -14.34 -4.68 -7.60
CA ASP A 12 -15.21 -5.85 -7.51
C ASP A 12 -14.48 -7.20 -7.32
N LEU A 13 -13.19 -7.29 -7.64
CA LEU A 13 -12.49 -8.57 -7.69
C LEU A 13 -12.54 -9.31 -6.35
N TYR A 14 -12.35 -8.57 -5.25
CA TYR A 14 -12.30 -9.10 -3.89
C TYR A 14 -13.62 -8.98 -3.12
N THR A 15 -14.73 -8.65 -3.78
CA THR A 15 -16.07 -8.59 -3.16
C THR A 15 -16.77 -9.96 -3.09
N ALA A 16 -16.06 -11.04 -3.42
CA ALA A 16 -16.63 -12.39 -3.42
C ALA A 16 -17.16 -12.76 -2.03
N GLY A 17 -18.48 -12.91 -1.92
CA GLY A 17 -19.17 -13.19 -0.66
C GLY A 17 -19.70 -11.97 0.09
N GLU A 18 -19.33 -10.75 -0.33
CA GLU A 18 -19.74 -9.48 0.29
C GLU A 18 -20.95 -8.83 -0.38
N ASP A 19 -21.52 -9.47 -1.42
CA ASP A 19 -22.68 -8.98 -2.17
C ASP A 19 -23.86 -8.64 -1.25
N GLU A 20 -24.09 -9.42 -0.20
CA GLU A 20 -25.14 -9.17 0.80
C GLU A 20 -24.87 -7.90 1.60
N LEU A 21 -23.65 -7.74 2.12
CA LEU A 21 -23.24 -6.58 2.92
C LEU A 21 -23.41 -5.28 2.12
N PHE A 22 -22.87 -5.26 0.90
CA PHE A 22 -22.91 -4.06 0.06
C PHE A 22 -24.31 -3.75 -0.48
N SER A 23 -25.09 -4.76 -0.85
CA SER A 23 -26.46 -4.54 -1.31
C SER A 23 -27.37 -4.09 -0.16
N ALA A 24 -27.12 -4.59 1.05
CA ALA A 24 -27.83 -4.16 2.25
C ALA A 24 -27.48 -2.71 2.64
N LEU A 25 -26.22 -2.31 2.46
CA LEU A 25 -25.77 -0.93 2.66
C LEU A 25 -26.36 0.05 1.63
N ASP A 26 -26.49 -0.36 0.35
CA ASP A 26 -27.12 0.46 -0.72
C ASP A 26 -28.63 0.68 -0.50
N ALA A 27 -29.26 -0.09 0.40
CA ALA A 27 -30.69 0.03 0.67
C ALA A 27 -31.08 1.28 1.47
N PHE A 28 -30.11 2.00 2.06
CA PHE A 28 -30.36 3.24 2.78
C PHE A 28 -30.54 4.41 1.79
N PRO A 29 -31.54 5.30 1.99
CA PRO A 29 -31.88 6.33 0.99
C PRO A 29 -30.78 7.37 0.76
N ASN A 30 -29.87 7.53 1.71
CA ASN A 30 -28.75 8.47 1.70
C ASN A 30 -27.40 7.80 1.37
N VAL A 31 -27.41 6.53 0.98
CA VAL A 31 -26.22 5.74 0.68
C VAL A 31 -26.26 5.27 -0.77
N GLU A 32 -25.13 5.31 -1.45
CA GLU A 32 -24.97 4.69 -2.76
C GLU A 32 -23.67 3.87 -2.75
N VAL A 33 -23.76 2.63 -3.24
CA VAL A 33 -22.62 1.74 -3.40
C VAL A 33 -22.41 1.44 -4.88
N ARG A 34 -21.18 1.64 -5.36
CA ARG A 34 -20.76 1.34 -6.72
C ARG A 34 -19.59 0.37 -6.72
N LEU A 35 -19.59 -0.52 -7.72
CA LEU A 35 -18.52 -1.47 -7.99
C LEU A 35 -17.72 -0.96 -9.20
N PHE A 36 -16.42 -0.81 -9.02
CA PHE A 36 -15.50 -0.48 -10.11
C PHE A 36 -15.13 -1.76 -10.87
N ASN A 37 -15.20 -1.67 -12.20
CA ASN A 37 -14.80 -2.72 -13.13
C ASN A 37 -15.36 -4.13 -12.82
N PRO A 38 -16.69 -4.28 -12.61
CA PRO A 38 -17.27 -5.51 -12.10
C PRO A 38 -17.06 -6.73 -13.00
N LEU A 39 -16.82 -7.90 -12.40
CA LEU A 39 -16.73 -9.17 -13.11
C LEU A 39 -18.13 -9.69 -13.47
N PRO A 40 -18.29 -10.34 -14.64
CA PRO A 40 -19.58 -10.94 -15.03
C PRO A 40 -20.08 -12.01 -14.07
N SER A 41 -19.18 -12.75 -13.42
CA SER A 41 -19.53 -13.83 -12.49
C SER A 41 -19.70 -13.33 -11.05
N ARG A 42 -20.84 -13.67 -10.43
CA ARG A 42 -21.12 -13.41 -9.01
C ARG A 42 -20.90 -14.64 -8.10
N ALA A 43 -20.05 -15.58 -8.50
CA ALA A 43 -19.78 -16.74 -7.67
C ALA A 43 -19.31 -16.33 -6.25
N ARG A 44 -19.68 -17.09 -5.22
CA ARG A 44 -19.37 -16.73 -3.82
C ARG A 44 -17.89 -16.90 -3.46
N SER A 45 -17.17 -17.76 -4.16
CA SER A 45 -15.74 -18.01 -3.98
C SER A 45 -14.94 -17.24 -5.01
N LEU A 46 -13.83 -16.61 -4.58
CA LEU A 46 -12.89 -15.93 -5.46
C LEU A 46 -12.37 -16.87 -6.57
N ALA A 47 -12.02 -18.11 -6.23
CA ALA A 47 -11.54 -19.10 -7.21
C ALA A 47 -12.59 -19.39 -8.30
N ALA A 48 -13.86 -19.54 -7.90
CA ALA A 48 -14.95 -19.74 -8.85
C ALA A 48 -15.22 -18.49 -9.71
N ARG A 49 -15.13 -17.28 -9.13
CA ARG A 49 -15.26 -16.03 -9.90
C ARG A 49 -14.16 -15.92 -10.96
N LEU A 50 -12.92 -16.21 -10.60
CA LEU A 50 -11.77 -16.19 -11.52
C LEU A 50 -11.93 -17.21 -12.64
N LEU A 51 -12.25 -18.47 -12.32
CA LEU A 51 -12.46 -19.52 -13.32
C LEU A 51 -13.59 -19.18 -14.30
N LEU A 52 -14.73 -18.71 -13.78
CA LEU A 52 -15.88 -18.36 -14.61
C LEU A 52 -15.69 -17.07 -15.41
N SER A 53 -14.75 -16.21 -15.00
CA SER A 53 -14.44 -14.94 -15.67
C SER A 53 -13.12 -15.01 -16.45
N ALA A 54 -12.50 -16.19 -16.62
CA ALA A 54 -11.18 -16.33 -17.23
C ALA A 54 -11.10 -15.81 -18.69
N HIS A 55 -12.24 -15.75 -19.38
CA HIS A 55 -12.36 -15.15 -20.72
C HIS A 55 -12.17 -13.61 -20.72
N GLU A 56 -12.32 -12.97 -19.56
CA GLU A 56 -12.13 -11.53 -19.32
C GLU A 56 -10.78 -11.27 -18.62
N PHE A 57 -9.71 -11.90 -19.09
CA PHE A 57 -8.38 -11.82 -18.44
C PHE A 57 -7.91 -10.39 -18.21
N ARG A 58 -8.11 -9.47 -19.17
CA ARG A 58 -7.78 -8.05 -19.00
C ARG A 58 -8.53 -7.43 -17.82
N ARG A 59 -9.83 -7.70 -17.70
CA ARG A 59 -10.67 -7.17 -16.62
C ARG A 59 -10.23 -7.67 -15.25
N ILE A 60 -9.93 -8.96 -15.12
CA ILE A 60 -9.38 -9.55 -13.90
C ILE A 60 -8.04 -8.93 -13.54
N ASN A 61 -7.22 -8.63 -14.55
CA ASN A 61 -5.87 -8.16 -14.35
C ASN A 61 -5.82 -6.69 -13.91
N HIS A 62 -6.80 -5.85 -14.25
CA HIS A 62 -6.89 -4.44 -13.83
C HIS A 62 -7.65 -4.28 -12.51
N ARG A 63 -7.08 -3.51 -11.57
CA ARG A 63 -7.68 -3.28 -10.25
C ARG A 63 -7.69 -1.80 -9.90
N MET A 64 -8.78 -1.34 -9.27
CA MET A 64 -8.79 -0.05 -8.59
C MET A 64 -8.04 -0.18 -7.26
N HIS A 65 -6.85 0.40 -7.20
CA HIS A 65 -5.98 0.29 -6.03
C HIS A 65 -5.88 1.59 -5.22
N ASN A 66 -6.70 2.59 -5.57
CA ASN A 66 -6.88 3.82 -4.79
C ASN A 66 -7.47 3.54 -3.40
N LYS A 67 -6.94 4.20 -2.35
CA LYS A 67 -7.52 4.17 -0.99
C LYS A 67 -7.74 5.59 -0.51
N MET A 68 -9.00 5.94 -0.29
CA MET A 68 -9.35 7.30 0.11
C MET A 68 -10.63 7.32 0.94
N LEU A 69 -10.62 8.12 2.00
CA LEU A 69 -11.81 8.48 2.79
C LEU A 69 -11.96 9.99 2.76
N LEU A 70 -13.14 10.49 2.38
CA LEU A 70 -13.44 11.92 2.31
C LEU A 70 -14.62 12.25 3.22
N ALA A 71 -14.50 13.32 3.99
CA ALA A 71 -15.57 13.85 4.83
C ALA A 71 -15.77 15.34 4.53
N ASP A 72 -16.99 15.70 4.12
CA ASP A 72 -17.48 17.06 3.93
C ASP A 72 -16.60 17.95 3.02
N ASN A 73 -15.81 17.35 2.12
CA ASN A 73 -14.76 18.03 1.34
C ASN A 73 -13.79 18.88 2.21
N SER A 74 -13.70 18.53 3.49
CA SER A 74 -12.95 19.27 4.52
C SER A 74 -11.81 18.42 5.07
N PHE A 75 -12.01 17.11 5.18
CA PHE A 75 -11.00 16.16 5.59
C PHE A 75 -10.89 15.03 4.58
N ALA A 76 -9.66 14.55 4.40
CA ALA A 76 -9.37 13.39 3.60
C ALA A 76 -8.32 12.50 4.27
N VAL A 77 -8.43 11.19 4.11
CA VAL A 77 -7.38 10.23 4.43
C VAL A 77 -6.99 9.50 3.17
N THR A 78 -5.70 9.37 2.90
CA THR A 78 -5.16 8.60 1.77
C THR A 78 -3.82 7.99 2.14
N GLY A 79 -3.47 6.87 1.49
CA GLY A 79 -2.21 6.17 1.69
C GLY A 79 -2.28 4.73 1.19
N GLY A 80 -1.57 3.82 1.86
CA GLY A 80 -1.49 2.42 1.47
C GLY A 80 -2.56 1.52 2.09
N ARG A 81 -3.23 1.98 3.16
CA ARG A 81 -4.05 1.13 4.03
C ARG A 81 -5.36 0.70 3.38
N ASN A 82 -5.62 -0.61 3.33
CA ASN A 82 -6.94 -1.15 3.00
C ASN A 82 -7.84 -1.31 4.25
N ILE A 83 -9.11 -1.67 4.05
CA ILE A 83 -10.03 -2.00 5.13
C ILE A 83 -10.11 -3.53 5.32
N ALA A 84 -9.23 -4.08 6.15
CA ALA A 84 -9.20 -5.50 6.52
C ALA A 84 -8.50 -5.73 7.87
N ASN A 85 -8.68 -6.89 8.49
CA ASN A 85 -8.20 -7.19 9.85
C ASN A 85 -6.69 -6.95 10.05
N GLU A 86 -5.88 -7.28 9.04
CA GLU A 86 -4.43 -7.16 9.02
C GLU A 86 -3.95 -5.71 9.14
N TYR A 87 -4.77 -4.73 8.74
CA TYR A 87 -4.43 -3.30 8.80
C TYR A 87 -4.81 -2.63 10.13
N PHE A 88 -5.59 -3.33 10.96
CA PHE A 88 -6.11 -2.81 12.23
C PHE A 88 -5.62 -3.62 13.43
N MET A 89 -4.55 -4.42 13.28
CA MET A 89 -3.99 -5.29 14.33
C MET A 89 -4.96 -6.36 14.84
N ARG A 90 -5.88 -6.83 13.97
CA ARG A 90 -6.91 -7.81 14.33
C ARG A 90 -6.58 -9.23 13.86
N SER A 91 -5.56 -9.39 13.02
CA SER A 91 -5.14 -10.71 12.56
C SER A 91 -4.26 -11.39 13.59
N THR A 92 -4.47 -12.69 13.80
CA THR A 92 -3.63 -13.52 14.68
C THR A 92 -2.41 -14.09 13.95
N SER A 93 -2.39 -14.06 12.62
CA SER A 93 -1.31 -14.60 11.79
C SER A 93 -0.29 -13.52 11.43
N ALA A 94 -0.74 -12.44 10.80
CA ALA A 94 0.12 -11.38 10.30
C ALA A 94 -0.62 -10.03 10.24
N ASN A 95 0.05 -8.94 10.60
CA ASN A 95 -0.48 -7.58 10.47
C ASN A 95 0.46 -6.68 9.68
N PHE A 96 -0.11 -5.69 9.01
CA PHE A 96 0.59 -4.76 8.14
C PHE A 96 1.07 -3.52 8.87
N ILE A 97 2.26 -3.06 8.50
CA ILE A 97 2.81 -1.74 8.80
C ILE A 97 2.58 -0.87 7.58
N ASP A 98 1.68 0.09 7.72
CA ASP A 98 1.27 0.98 6.65
C ASP A 98 1.35 2.44 7.10
N MET A 99 1.22 3.36 6.15
CA MET A 99 1.22 4.79 6.39
C MET A 99 0.12 5.45 5.55
N ASP A 100 -0.66 6.29 6.22
CA ASP A 100 -1.61 7.20 5.59
C ASP A 100 -1.36 8.63 6.08
N VAL A 101 -1.94 9.58 5.35
CA VAL A 101 -1.96 10.99 5.74
C VAL A 101 -3.40 11.46 5.87
N VAL A 102 -3.67 12.12 7.00
CA VAL A 102 -4.91 12.89 7.21
C VAL A 102 -4.65 14.31 6.72
N SER A 103 -5.46 14.76 5.77
CA SER A 103 -5.34 16.05 5.08
C SER A 103 -6.52 16.95 5.39
N ASN A 104 -6.24 18.24 5.56
CA ASN A 104 -7.21 19.31 5.68
C ASN A 104 -6.72 20.52 4.86
N GLY A 105 -7.60 21.14 4.08
CA GLY A 105 -7.27 22.31 3.25
C GLY A 105 -7.46 22.09 1.75
N PRO A 106 -6.84 22.92 0.89
CA PRO A 106 -7.09 22.94 -0.55
C PRO A 106 -6.91 21.60 -1.27
N VAL A 107 -5.93 20.79 -0.86
CA VAL A 107 -5.65 19.47 -1.46
C VAL A 107 -6.85 18.52 -1.37
N VAL A 108 -7.72 18.68 -0.36
CA VAL A 108 -8.94 17.87 -0.23
C VAL A 108 -9.87 18.07 -1.42
N LYS A 109 -9.85 19.24 -2.07
CA LYS A 109 -10.64 19.47 -3.29
C LYS A 109 -10.11 18.68 -4.48
N GLU A 110 -8.80 18.54 -4.61
CA GLU A 110 -8.17 17.70 -5.65
C GLU A 110 -8.55 16.22 -5.44
N MET A 111 -8.52 15.77 -4.19
CA MET A 111 -8.94 14.44 -3.77
C MET A 111 -10.43 14.18 -4.05
N SER A 112 -11.31 15.13 -3.70
CA SER A 112 -12.74 15.04 -4.02
C SER A 112 -13.00 15.01 -5.51
N ALA A 113 -12.30 15.83 -6.30
CA ALA A 113 -12.41 15.80 -7.75
C ALA A 113 -11.96 14.46 -8.34
N ALA A 114 -10.89 13.87 -7.80
CA ALA A 114 -10.46 12.53 -8.19
C ALA A 114 -11.52 11.47 -7.85
N PHE A 115 -12.10 11.51 -6.64
CA PHE A 115 -13.22 10.63 -6.28
C PHE A 115 -14.37 10.76 -7.28
N ASP A 116 -14.77 11.99 -7.60
CA ASP A 116 -15.90 12.24 -8.50
C ASP A 116 -15.61 11.77 -9.94
N ARG A 117 -14.35 11.83 -10.42
CA ARG A 117 -13.97 11.24 -11.71
C ARG A 117 -14.19 9.72 -11.72
N TYR A 118 -13.73 9.02 -10.70
CA TYR A 118 -13.93 7.57 -10.59
C TYR A 118 -15.42 7.26 -10.44
N TRP A 119 -16.09 7.93 -9.50
CA TRP A 119 -17.51 7.73 -9.20
C TRP A 119 -18.38 7.81 -10.45
N ASN A 120 -18.10 8.75 -11.35
CA ASN A 120 -18.87 9.01 -12.56
C ASN A 120 -18.29 8.35 -13.82
N SER A 121 -17.24 7.54 -13.70
CA SER A 121 -16.67 6.79 -14.85
C SER A 121 -17.62 5.71 -15.36
N GLU A 122 -17.51 5.35 -16.64
CA GLU A 122 -18.26 4.23 -17.24
C GLU A 122 -17.92 2.87 -16.61
N HIS A 123 -16.78 2.80 -15.92
CA HIS A 123 -16.33 1.60 -15.22
C HIS A 123 -16.94 1.46 -13.83
N SER A 124 -17.70 2.44 -13.33
CA SER A 124 -18.34 2.40 -12.01
C SER A 124 -19.84 2.12 -12.10
N TRP A 125 -20.25 0.95 -11.59
CA TRP A 125 -21.60 0.43 -11.72
C TRP A 125 -22.32 0.45 -10.38
N PRO A 126 -23.54 1.03 -10.28
CA PRO A 126 -24.37 0.89 -9.09
C PRO A 126 -24.54 -0.59 -8.74
N ILE A 127 -24.36 -0.94 -7.47
CA ILE A 127 -24.36 -2.36 -7.06
C ILE A 127 -25.67 -3.04 -7.43
N ARG A 128 -26.81 -2.35 -7.32
CA ARG A 128 -28.13 -2.86 -7.72
C ARG A 128 -28.25 -3.31 -9.18
N HIS A 129 -27.38 -2.82 -10.07
CA HIS A 129 -27.33 -3.27 -11.47
C HIS A 129 -26.47 -4.53 -11.65
N VAL A 130 -25.55 -4.79 -10.71
CA VAL A 130 -24.63 -5.94 -10.73
C VAL A 130 -25.20 -7.09 -9.89
N VAL A 131 -25.82 -6.77 -8.76
CA VAL A 131 -26.42 -7.69 -7.80
C VAL A 131 -27.90 -7.29 -7.63
N PRO A 132 -28.84 -8.04 -8.20
CA PRO A 132 -30.26 -7.75 -8.04
C PRO A 132 -30.68 -7.84 -6.56
N PRO A 133 -31.45 -6.85 -6.05
CA PRO A 133 -31.92 -6.87 -4.67
C PRO A 133 -32.84 -8.08 -4.43
N ARG A 134 -32.63 -8.76 -3.30
CA ARG A 134 -33.44 -9.94 -2.89
C ARG A 134 -34.40 -9.66 -1.75
N LEU A 135 -34.19 -8.55 -1.03
CA LEU A 135 -34.94 -8.13 0.14
C LEU A 135 -35.64 -6.81 -0.16
N SER A 136 -36.72 -6.52 0.54
CA SER A 136 -37.28 -5.17 0.55
C SER A 136 -36.28 -4.19 1.19
N PRO A 137 -36.35 -2.88 0.90
CA PRO A 137 -35.43 -1.90 1.47
C PRO A 137 -35.37 -1.94 3.01
N ALA A 138 -36.51 -2.12 3.68
CA ALA A 138 -36.58 -2.18 5.14
C ALA A 138 -35.88 -3.44 5.70
N GLU A 139 -36.07 -4.60 5.08
CA GLU A 139 -35.42 -5.85 5.48
C GLU A 139 -33.90 -5.79 5.24
N ALA A 140 -33.48 -5.22 4.11
CA ALA A 140 -32.07 -5.03 3.78
C ALA A 140 -31.37 -4.10 4.79
N GLN A 141 -32.01 -2.99 5.16
CA GLN A 141 -31.49 -2.07 6.20
C GLN A 141 -31.34 -2.79 7.55
N ALA A 142 -32.37 -3.51 7.99
CA ALA A 142 -32.33 -4.27 9.24
C ALA A 142 -31.22 -5.34 9.23
N ARG A 143 -30.99 -5.96 8.06
CA ARG A 143 -29.92 -6.94 7.87
C ARG A 143 -28.54 -6.29 7.94
N PHE A 144 -28.34 -5.13 7.33
CA PHE A 144 -27.10 -4.37 7.48
C PHE A 144 -26.82 -4.02 8.94
N ASP A 145 -27.83 -3.53 9.67
CA ASP A 145 -27.68 -3.17 11.08
C ASP A 145 -27.37 -4.38 11.98
N GLU A 146 -27.87 -5.57 11.63
CA GLU A 146 -27.49 -6.82 12.28
C GLU A 146 -26.01 -7.16 12.06
N LEU A 147 -25.55 -7.12 10.80
CA LEU A 147 -24.14 -7.37 10.43
C LEU A 147 -23.22 -6.34 11.11
N ALA A 148 -23.57 -5.06 11.05
CA ALA A 148 -22.78 -3.98 11.64
C ALA A 148 -22.69 -4.06 13.17
N ARG A 149 -23.76 -4.49 13.87
CA ARG A 149 -23.73 -4.67 15.34
C ARG A 149 -22.78 -5.78 15.80
N GLN A 150 -22.50 -6.76 14.95
CA GLN A 150 -21.54 -7.82 15.25
C GLN A 150 -20.08 -7.33 15.16
N ALA A 151 -19.83 -6.25 14.42
CA ALA A 151 -18.52 -5.63 14.35
C ALA A 151 -18.23 -4.84 15.63
N ARG A 152 -17.42 -5.40 16.53
CA ARG A 152 -16.91 -4.70 17.71
C ARG A 152 -15.43 -4.37 17.54
N PRO A 153 -15.00 -3.13 17.86
CA PRO A 153 -13.58 -2.84 17.98
C PRO A 153 -13.02 -3.61 19.18
N ASP A 154 -12.13 -4.56 18.90
CA ASP A 154 -11.52 -5.48 19.85
C ASP A 154 -10.04 -5.16 20.12
N VAL A 155 -9.48 -4.17 19.42
CA VAL A 155 -8.09 -3.73 19.57
C VAL A 155 -8.02 -2.53 20.53
N PRO A 156 -7.28 -2.66 21.65
CA PRO A 156 -7.08 -1.55 22.58
C PRO A 156 -6.37 -0.37 21.89
N ILE A 157 -7.02 0.78 21.87
CA ILE A 157 -6.41 2.02 21.39
C ILE A 157 -5.39 2.49 22.43
N GLN A 158 -4.13 2.62 22.02
CA GLN A 158 -3.08 3.16 22.89
C GLN A 158 -3.33 4.64 23.17
N PRO A 159 -3.12 5.12 24.41
CA PRO A 159 -3.38 6.52 24.77
C PRO A 159 -2.41 7.50 24.11
N ARG A 160 -1.23 7.02 23.70
CA ARG A 160 -0.23 7.78 22.95
C ARG A 160 0.47 6.90 21.91
N ASP A 161 0.85 7.49 20.79
CA ASP A 161 1.69 6.88 19.77
C ASP A 161 3.20 7.02 20.10
N SER A 162 4.07 6.56 19.19
CA SER A 162 5.53 6.65 19.32
C SER A 162 6.08 8.08 19.30
N LEU A 163 5.28 9.06 18.86
CA LEU A 163 5.59 10.49 18.90
C LEU A 163 4.95 11.17 20.13
N GLY A 164 4.35 10.38 21.03
CA GLY A 164 3.64 10.87 22.20
C GLY A 164 2.31 11.55 21.88
N GLN A 165 1.77 11.45 20.67
CA GLN A 165 0.50 12.07 20.28
C GLN A 165 -0.70 11.22 20.71
N PRO A 166 -1.82 11.82 21.13
CA PRO A 166 -3.04 11.07 21.40
C PRO A 166 -3.65 10.50 20.10
N PRO A 167 -4.59 9.54 20.18
CA PRO A 167 -5.29 9.03 19.01
C PRO A 167 -5.97 10.15 18.21
N VAL A 168 -5.92 10.07 16.88
CA VAL A 168 -6.54 11.04 15.96
C VAL A 168 -8.02 11.28 16.29
N GLY A 169 -8.76 10.24 16.69
CA GLY A 169 -10.16 10.38 17.12
C GLY A 169 -10.34 11.29 18.33
N GLN A 170 -9.42 11.24 19.29
CA GLN A 170 -9.41 12.12 20.46
C GLN A 170 -9.03 13.55 20.06
N GLU A 171 -8.04 13.72 19.19
CA GLU A 171 -7.66 15.04 18.66
C GLU A 171 -8.84 15.72 17.93
N LEU A 172 -9.57 14.95 17.12
CA LEU A 172 -10.76 15.43 16.41
C LEU A 172 -11.86 15.87 17.37
N VAL A 173 -12.16 15.07 18.41
CA VAL A 173 -13.17 15.41 19.42
C VAL A 173 -12.78 16.67 20.21
N MET A 174 -11.49 16.83 20.51
CA MET A 174 -10.97 18.01 21.23
C MET A 174 -10.82 19.25 20.33
N GLY A 175 -10.95 19.10 19.01
CA GLY A 175 -10.69 20.18 18.04
C GLY A 175 -9.21 20.61 18.00
N GLN A 176 -8.29 19.77 18.50
CA GLN A 176 -6.87 20.05 18.65
C GLN A 176 -6.05 18.96 17.96
N MET A 177 -6.02 19.00 16.63
CA MET A 177 -5.18 18.12 15.82
C MET A 177 -3.83 18.77 15.56
N LYS A 178 -2.73 18.04 15.82
CA LYS A 178 -1.39 18.44 15.37
C LYS A 178 -1.42 18.52 13.84
N ARG A 179 -1.11 19.69 13.28
CA ARG A 179 -1.17 19.94 11.84
C ARG A 179 0.17 20.44 11.33
N TYR A 180 0.54 19.93 10.16
CA TYR A 180 1.64 20.44 9.37
C TYR A 180 1.09 21.32 8.26
N TRP A 181 1.42 22.61 8.29
CA TRP A 181 1.10 23.52 7.21
C TRP A 181 2.17 23.41 6.14
N ALA A 182 1.84 22.70 5.05
CA ALA A 182 2.77 22.39 3.98
C ALA A 182 2.06 22.43 2.61
N PRO A 183 2.73 22.88 1.54
CA PRO A 183 2.27 22.61 0.18
C PRO A 183 2.12 21.10 -0.04
N ALA A 184 1.02 20.72 -0.66
CA ALA A 184 0.77 19.34 -1.05
C ALA A 184 0.12 19.31 -2.44
N ARG A 185 0.43 18.27 -3.21
CA ARG A 185 -0.20 17.98 -4.51
C ARG A 185 -0.71 16.56 -4.51
N PHE A 186 -1.95 16.36 -4.93
CA PHE A 186 -2.54 15.05 -5.05
C PHE A 186 -2.55 14.58 -6.51
N TYR A 187 -2.18 13.33 -6.71
CA TYR A 187 -2.17 12.65 -8.01
C TYR A 187 -3.09 11.44 -7.91
N ALA A 188 -3.87 11.20 -8.96
CA ALA A 188 -4.64 9.98 -9.12
C ALA A 188 -4.65 9.62 -10.59
N ASP A 189 -4.43 8.33 -10.87
CA ASP A 189 -4.54 7.81 -12.22
C ASP A 189 -5.94 8.05 -12.78
N ASP A 190 -6.04 8.13 -14.09
CA ASP A 190 -7.32 8.19 -14.79
C ASP A 190 -8.04 6.83 -14.69
N PRO A 191 -9.35 6.75 -14.37
CA PRO A 191 -10.08 5.48 -14.43
C PRO A 191 -9.99 4.78 -15.80
N GLU A 192 -9.81 5.53 -16.89
CA GLU A 192 -9.63 5.01 -18.25
C GLU A 192 -8.28 4.27 -18.44
N LYS A 193 -7.37 4.31 -17.45
CA LYS A 193 -6.11 3.55 -17.47
C LYS A 193 -6.33 2.06 -17.75
N ILE A 194 -7.47 1.50 -17.34
CA ILE A 194 -7.79 0.09 -17.56
C ILE A 194 -7.89 -0.29 -19.05
N GLY A 195 -8.13 0.68 -19.93
CA GLY A 195 -8.19 0.49 -21.38
C GLY A 195 -6.86 0.69 -22.10
N ARG A 196 -5.87 1.32 -21.44
CA ARG A 196 -4.62 1.79 -22.06
C ARG A 196 -3.59 0.66 -22.18
N ASN A 197 -2.65 0.82 -23.12
CA ASN A 197 -1.43 0.01 -23.15
C ASN A 197 -0.43 0.51 -22.09
N ALA A 198 0.63 -0.26 -21.80
CA ALA A 198 1.55 0.04 -20.71
C ALA A 198 2.20 1.44 -20.79
N GLU A 199 2.61 1.87 -22.00
CA GLU A 199 3.25 3.18 -22.19
C GLU A 199 2.28 4.33 -21.93
N ALA A 200 1.07 4.26 -22.50
CA ALA A 200 0.02 5.26 -22.29
C ALA A 200 -0.58 5.21 -20.87
N ALA A 201 -0.51 4.06 -20.21
CA ALA A 201 -0.91 3.89 -18.81
C ALA A 201 0.10 4.52 -17.84
N PHE A 202 1.39 4.50 -18.20
CA PHE A 202 2.44 5.12 -17.39
C PHE A 202 2.51 6.64 -17.54
N ALA A 203 2.22 7.17 -18.74
CA ALA A 203 2.17 8.60 -18.98
C ALA A 203 1.10 9.29 -18.10
N ASP A 204 1.49 10.37 -17.42
CA ASP A 204 0.66 11.11 -16.46
C ASP A 204 0.12 10.24 -15.30
N SER A 205 0.76 9.10 -15.03
CA SER A 205 0.41 8.24 -13.90
C SER A 205 1.03 8.71 -12.59
N VAL A 206 0.43 8.29 -11.48
CA VAL A 206 0.97 8.46 -10.14
C VAL A 206 2.38 7.87 -10.04
N SER A 207 2.64 6.72 -10.67
CA SER A 207 3.97 6.10 -10.73
C SER A 207 4.99 7.00 -11.41
N GLN A 208 4.63 7.65 -12.53
CA GLN A 208 5.52 8.60 -13.20
C GLN A 208 5.83 9.80 -12.31
N TYR A 209 4.82 10.43 -11.71
CA TYR A 209 5.03 11.59 -10.83
C TYR A 209 5.90 11.27 -9.62
N ALA A 210 5.73 10.10 -9.04
CA ALA A 210 6.56 9.64 -7.93
C ALA A 210 8.00 9.36 -8.35
N LEU A 211 8.21 8.71 -9.50
CA LEU A 211 9.53 8.47 -10.05
C LEU A 211 10.26 9.77 -10.38
N TRP A 212 9.55 10.78 -10.90
CA TRP A 212 10.11 12.12 -11.09
C TRP A 212 10.44 12.83 -9.78
N ALA A 213 9.61 12.69 -8.75
CA ALA A 213 9.90 13.25 -7.43
C ALA A 213 11.17 12.62 -6.83
N ILE A 214 11.32 11.29 -6.95
CA ILE A 214 12.49 10.52 -6.51
C ILE A 214 13.74 10.90 -7.31
N ALA A 215 13.63 10.97 -8.65
CA ALA A 215 14.74 11.35 -9.53
C ALA A 215 15.23 12.77 -9.30
N GLY A 216 14.33 13.65 -8.84
CA GLY A 216 14.65 15.03 -8.48
C GLY A 216 15.38 15.21 -7.14
N ALA A 217 15.74 14.12 -6.45
CA ALA A 217 16.52 14.16 -5.22
C ALA A 217 17.95 14.69 -5.48
N ARG A 218 18.50 15.47 -4.54
CA ARG A 218 19.84 16.06 -4.63
C ARG A 218 20.84 15.50 -3.62
N HIS A 219 20.35 14.93 -2.53
CA HIS A 219 21.16 14.50 -1.40
C HIS A 219 20.82 13.08 -0.97
N ASN A 220 19.54 12.78 -0.76
CA ASN A 220 19.13 11.46 -0.32
C ASN A 220 17.69 11.15 -0.71
N VAL A 221 17.43 9.86 -0.93
CA VAL A 221 16.10 9.31 -1.04
C VAL A 221 15.98 8.04 -0.21
N ARG A 222 14.91 7.96 0.58
CA ARG A 222 14.53 6.73 1.26
C ARG A 222 13.22 6.22 0.69
N ILE A 223 13.22 5.03 0.12
CA ILE A 223 12.08 4.39 -0.49
C ILE A 223 11.60 3.27 0.41
N ILE A 224 10.31 3.28 0.74
CA ILE A 224 9.65 2.25 1.53
C ILE A 224 8.51 1.70 0.68
N SER A 225 8.64 0.45 0.26
CA SER A 225 7.66 -0.23 -0.58
C SER A 225 7.66 -1.72 -0.25
N PRO A 226 6.50 -2.38 -0.09
CA PRO A 226 6.46 -3.81 0.22
C PRO A 226 6.99 -4.66 -0.93
N TYR A 227 6.80 -4.19 -2.16
CA TYR A 227 7.28 -4.79 -3.38
C TYR A 227 8.06 -3.71 -4.14
N PHE A 228 9.36 -3.95 -4.36
CA PHE A 228 10.25 -2.99 -5.02
C PHE A 228 10.96 -3.69 -6.17
N ILE A 229 10.43 -3.54 -7.38
CA ILE A 229 10.98 -4.13 -8.60
C ILE A 229 11.37 -2.96 -9.51
N PRO A 230 12.63 -2.46 -9.42
CA PRO A 230 13.00 -1.21 -10.07
C PRO A 230 12.98 -1.30 -11.60
N GLY A 231 13.09 -2.51 -12.17
CA GLY A 231 13.22 -2.70 -13.60
C GLY A 231 14.49 -2.06 -14.18
N PRO A 232 14.70 -2.14 -15.50
CA PRO A 232 15.83 -1.50 -16.16
C PRO A 232 15.86 0.02 -15.98
N MET A 233 14.70 0.67 -16.08
CA MET A 233 14.58 2.13 -15.93
C MET A 233 14.92 2.58 -14.51
N GLY A 234 14.31 1.97 -13.48
CA GLY A 234 14.59 2.34 -12.09
C GLY A 234 16.04 2.06 -11.70
N MET A 235 16.64 0.98 -12.21
CA MET A 235 18.07 0.72 -12.02
C MET A 235 18.95 1.80 -12.63
N GLU A 236 18.60 2.32 -13.81
CA GLU A 236 19.33 3.43 -14.42
C GLU A 236 19.19 4.71 -13.61
N MET A 237 17.98 5.03 -13.13
CA MET A 237 17.75 6.17 -12.26
C MET A 237 18.57 6.08 -10.96
N ILE A 238 18.66 4.89 -10.37
CA ILE A 238 19.50 4.64 -9.18
C ILE A 238 20.97 4.92 -9.48
N ARG A 239 21.50 4.39 -10.60
CA ARG A 239 22.90 4.61 -11.00
C ARG A 239 23.19 6.07 -11.30
N GLN A 240 22.28 6.75 -11.99
CA GLN A 240 22.39 8.17 -12.28
C GLN A 240 22.38 9.00 -11.00
N GLY A 241 21.44 8.78 -10.09
CA GLY A 241 21.40 9.45 -8.78
C GLY A 241 22.69 9.22 -8.00
N ARG A 242 23.20 7.98 -7.98
CA ARG A 242 24.49 7.67 -7.34
C ARG A 242 25.65 8.46 -7.94
N SER A 243 25.71 8.58 -9.27
CA SER A 243 26.74 9.36 -9.96
C SER A 243 26.70 10.85 -9.62
N GLN A 244 25.53 11.36 -9.20
CA GLN A 244 25.31 12.72 -8.74
C GLN A 244 25.49 12.88 -7.22
N GLY A 245 25.88 11.81 -6.51
CA GLY A 245 26.12 11.84 -5.06
C GLY A 245 24.87 11.64 -4.20
N VAL A 246 23.74 11.25 -4.79
CA VAL A 246 22.51 10.95 -4.03
C VAL A 246 22.67 9.62 -3.28
N GLU A 247 22.38 9.61 -1.98
CA GLU A 247 22.27 8.39 -1.17
C GLU A 247 20.88 7.77 -1.32
N THR A 248 20.81 6.53 -1.79
CA THR A 248 19.55 5.80 -1.95
C THR A 248 19.43 4.71 -0.89
N VAL A 249 18.38 4.78 -0.08
CA VAL A 249 18.00 3.75 0.89
C VAL A 249 16.70 3.10 0.43
N VAL A 250 16.64 1.76 0.40
CA VAL A 250 15.44 1.00 0.10
C VAL A 250 15.09 0.11 1.29
N VAL A 251 13.83 0.16 1.72
CA VAL A 251 13.25 -0.69 2.76
C VAL A 251 12.12 -1.50 2.14
N THR A 252 12.23 -2.82 2.16
CA THR A 252 11.26 -3.76 1.57
C THR A 252 11.07 -4.99 2.46
N ASN A 253 10.14 -5.88 2.11
CA ASN A 253 9.93 -7.13 2.84
C ASN A 253 11.03 -8.18 2.56
N SER A 254 11.47 -8.87 3.61
CA SER A 254 12.15 -10.17 3.45
C SER A 254 11.19 -11.24 2.92
N LEU A 255 11.74 -12.39 2.49
CA LEU A 255 10.92 -13.54 2.06
C LEU A 255 10.00 -14.06 3.19
N GLY A 256 10.43 -13.98 4.45
CA GLY A 256 9.61 -14.38 5.59
C GLY A 256 8.49 -13.38 5.92
N ALA A 257 8.63 -12.11 5.51
CA ALA A 257 7.64 -11.08 5.74
C ALA A 257 6.65 -10.91 4.57
N THR A 258 7.06 -11.14 3.32
CA THR A 258 6.21 -10.89 2.16
C THR A 258 4.96 -11.79 2.15
N ASP A 259 3.83 -11.22 1.78
CA ASP A 259 2.60 -11.92 1.40
C ASP A 259 2.53 -12.21 -0.11
N GLU A 260 3.44 -11.63 -0.90
CA GLU A 260 3.59 -11.90 -2.34
C GLU A 260 5.01 -12.43 -2.66
N PRO A 261 5.23 -13.77 -2.59
CA PRO A 261 6.53 -14.37 -2.84
C PRO A 261 7.05 -14.21 -4.27
N LEU A 262 6.17 -14.07 -5.27
CA LEU A 262 6.61 -13.88 -6.66
C LEU A 262 7.18 -12.48 -6.87
N ALA A 263 6.57 -11.45 -6.27
CA ALA A 263 7.11 -10.09 -6.29
C ALA A 263 8.48 -10.01 -5.61
N TYR A 264 8.66 -10.71 -4.48
CA TYR A 264 9.98 -10.84 -3.84
C TYR A 264 11.00 -11.47 -4.78
N ALA A 265 10.63 -12.54 -5.49
CA ALA A 265 11.54 -13.17 -6.45
C ALA A 265 11.85 -12.26 -7.65
N GLY A 266 10.88 -11.41 -8.05
CA GLY A 266 11.09 -10.33 -9.01
C GLY A 266 12.17 -9.34 -8.54
N TYR A 267 12.05 -8.88 -7.29
CA TYR A 267 13.00 -7.99 -6.61
C TYR A 267 14.39 -8.63 -6.41
N GLU A 268 14.45 -9.91 -6.03
CA GLU A 268 15.69 -10.65 -5.75
C GLU A 268 16.68 -10.57 -6.91
N ARG A 269 16.19 -10.56 -8.16
CA ARG A 269 17.00 -10.43 -9.38
C ARG A 269 17.79 -9.12 -9.45
N TYR A 270 17.28 -8.05 -8.83
CA TYR A 270 17.90 -6.72 -8.83
C TYR A 270 18.74 -6.45 -7.58
N ARG A 271 18.59 -7.25 -6.51
CA ARG A 271 19.23 -7.03 -5.19
C ARG A 271 20.74 -6.80 -5.30
N VAL A 272 21.46 -7.70 -5.96
CA VAL A 272 22.93 -7.62 -6.04
C VAL A 272 23.35 -6.39 -6.85
N ASP A 273 22.65 -6.08 -7.93
CA ASP A 273 22.98 -4.91 -8.76
C ASP A 273 22.65 -3.59 -8.07
N MET A 274 21.60 -3.54 -7.25
CA MET A 274 21.33 -2.40 -6.36
C MET A 274 22.46 -2.19 -5.36
N LEU A 275 22.91 -3.25 -4.69
CA LEU A 275 24.03 -3.17 -3.76
C LEU A 275 25.31 -2.69 -4.47
N ARG A 276 25.60 -3.18 -5.69
CA ARG A 276 26.72 -2.70 -6.51
C ARG A 276 26.56 -1.25 -6.92
N ALA A 277 25.34 -0.79 -7.17
CA ALA A 277 25.03 0.62 -7.44
C ALA A 277 25.10 1.51 -6.17
N GLY A 278 25.42 0.95 -5.01
CA GLY A 278 25.58 1.70 -3.76
C GLY A 278 24.28 1.97 -3.01
N VAL A 279 23.19 1.26 -3.33
CA VAL A 279 21.94 1.31 -2.57
C VAL A 279 22.15 0.69 -1.19
N ILE A 280 21.68 1.38 -0.16
CA ILE A 280 21.58 0.84 1.19
C ILE A 280 20.25 0.10 1.28
N LEU A 281 20.31 -1.22 1.42
CA LEU A 281 19.13 -2.08 1.31
C LEU A 281 18.79 -2.73 2.65
N TYR A 282 17.54 -2.59 3.06
CA TYR A 282 16.97 -3.21 4.25
C TYR A 282 15.80 -4.12 3.88
N GLU A 283 15.82 -5.32 4.43
CA GLU A 283 14.70 -6.27 4.35
C GLU A 283 14.11 -6.44 5.74
N ILE A 284 12.89 -5.94 5.95
CA ILE A 284 12.25 -6.11 7.24
C ILE A 284 11.87 -7.57 7.48
N ALA A 285 12.04 -8.00 8.72
CA ALA A 285 11.89 -9.38 9.12
C ALA A 285 10.83 -9.50 10.23
N PRO A 286 9.95 -10.52 10.13
CA PRO A 286 8.83 -10.74 11.06
C PRO A 286 9.17 -10.61 12.54
N GLU A 287 10.27 -11.22 12.97
CA GLU A 287 10.63 -11.41 14.37
C GLU A 287 11.19 -10.14 15.01
N PHE A 288 11.88 -9.31 14.24
CA PHE A 288 12.58 -8.11 14.74
C PHE A 288 11.63 -6.93 14.87
N THR A 289 10.76 -6.77 13.89
CA THR A 289 9.82 -5.67 13.88
C THR A 289 8.78 -5.81 15.00
N ALA A 290 8.30 -7.03 15.28
CA ALA A 290 7.43 -7.30 16.43
C ALA A 290 8.11 -6.98 17.78
N ARG A 291 9.42 -7.23 17.92
CA ARG A 291 10.20 -6.90 19.12
C ARG A 291 10.44 -5.41 19.33
N SER A 292 10.40 -4.61 18.26
CA SER A 292 10.70 -3.17 18.33
C SER A 292 9.65 -2.36 19.11
N GLY A 293 8.40 -2.81 19.15
CA GLY A 293 7.27 -2.08 19.77
C GLY A 293 6.90 -0.76 19.09
N ARG A 294 7.61 -0.35 18.02
CA ARG A 294 7.48 0.99 17.39
C ARG A 294 6.25 1.13 16.48
N PHE A 295 5.72 0.03 15.96
CA PHE A 295 4.55 0.04 15.07
C PHE A 295 3.32 -0.57 15.73
N GLY A 296 3.26 -0.54 17.06
CA GLY A 296 2.19 -1.15 17.84
C GLY A 296 2.54 -2.54 18.37
N ASN A 297 1.56 -3.16 19.01
CA ASN A 297 1.70 -4.48 19.63
C ASN A 297 1.20 -5.56 18.67
N PHE A 298 2.13 -6.30 18.06
CA PHE A 298 1.83 -7.41 17.17
C PHE A 298 1.48 -8.71 17.90
N GLY A 299 1.64 -8.76 19.23
CA GLY A 299 1.37 -9.95 20.03
C GLY A 299 2.14 -11.17 19.50
N LYS A 300 1.41 -12.19 19.03
CA LYS A 300 1.96 -13.40 18.40
C LYS A 300 1.96 -13.37 16.87
N SER A 301 1.38 -12.33 16.26
CA SER A 301 1.34 -12.18 14.80
C SER A 301 2.68 -11.68 14.28
N ILE A 302 2.98 -11.98 13.03
CA ILE A 302 4.13 -11.40 12.34
C ILE A 302 3.80 -10.01 11.77
N SER A 303 4.81 -9.15 11.67
CA SER A 303 4.69 -7.86 10.98
C SER A 303 5.08 -7.96 9.50
N ARG A 304 4.38 -7.22 8.64
CA ARG A 304 4.66 -7.13 7.20
C ARG A 304 4.63 -5.69 6.74
N LEU A 305 5.56 -5.27 5.87
CA LEU A 305 5.51 -3.95 5.27
C LEU A 305 4.32 -3.91 4.33
N HIS A 306 3.59 -2.81 4.35
CA HIS A 306 2.66 -2.47 3.30
C HIS A 306 2.63 -0.95 3.02
N ALA A 307 3.41 -0.15 3.75
CA ALA A 307 3.57 1.26 3.47
C ALA A 307 4.22 1.50 2.09
N LYS A 308 3.66 2.45 1.32
CA LYS A 308 4.24 2.91 0.05
C LYS A 308 4.50 4.40 0.10
N PHE A 309 5.72 4.75 0.48
CA PHE A 309 6.12 6.15 0.58
C PHE A 309 7.61 6.34 0.33
N ALA A 310 8.00 7.56 0.00
CA ALA A 310 9.39 7.97 -0.16
C ALA A 310 9.67 9.28 0.58
N LEU A 311 10.84 9.38 1.18
CA LEU A 311 11.37 10.61 1.78
C LEU A 311 12.46 11.14 0.87
N ILE A 312 12.39 12.43 0.51
CA ILE A 312 13.26 13.04 -0.50
C ILE A 312 13.93 14.26 0.12
N ASP A 313 15.27 14.25 0.14
CA ASP A 313 16.16 15.35 0.59
C ASP A 313 15.86 15.90 1.99
N GLU A 314 15.29 15.09 2.87
CA GLU A 314 14.78 15.52 4.18
C GLU A 314 13.72 16.64 4.13
N GLN A 315 13.13 16.89 2.96
CA GLN A 315 12.22 18.02 2.73
C GLN A 315 10.83 17.58 2.32
N ARG A 316 10.72 16.46 1.59
CA ARG A 316 9.48 16.06 0.95
C ARG A 316 9.12 14.61 1.26
N ILE A 317 7.83 14.34 1.30
CA ILE A 317 7.26 13.00 1.44
C ILE A 317 6.36 12.74 0.26
N PHE A 318 6.59 11.63 -0.44
CA PHE A 318 5.59 11.07 -1.34
C PHE A 318 4.91 9.91 -0.62
N VAL A 319 3.58 9.89 -0.53
CA VAL A 319 2.80 8.80 0.10
C VAL A 319 1.67 8.40 -0.83
N GLY A 320 1.40 7.10 -0.97
CA GLY A 320 0.32 6.66 -1.86
C GLY A 320 -0.02 5.20 -1.76
N SER A 321 -0.79 4.73 -2.75
CA SER A 321 -1.22 3.35 -2.88
C SER A 321 -0.32 2.51 -3.80
N MET A 322 0.45 3.17 -4.66
CA MET A 322 1.28 2.52 -5.68
C MET A 322 2.43 1.74 -5.05
N ASN A 323 2.67 0.53 -5.51
CA ASN A 323 3.98 -0.09 -5.30
C ASN A 323 4.95 0.44 -6.38
N LEU A 324 6.25 0.31 -6.13
CA LEU A 324 7.26 0.61 -7.14
C LEU A 324 7.58 -0.67 -7.93
N ASP A 325 6.59 -1.12 -8.70
CA ASP A 325 6.60 -2.28 -9.59
C ASP A 325 5.95 -1.96 -10.95
N HIS A 326 6.11 -2.85 -11.93
CA HIS A 326 5.57 -2.66 -13.27
C HIS A 326 4.04 -2.70 -13.25
N ARG A 327 3.46 -3.58 -12.43
CA ARG A 327 2.01 -3.72 -12.30
C ARG A 327 1.33 -2.42 -11.87
N SER A 328 1.87 -1.67 -10.91
CA SER A 328 1.33 -0.37 -10.49
C SER A 328 1.48 0.68 -11.59
N ALA A 329 2.60 0.66 -12.31
CA ALA A 329 2.86 1.58 -13.42
C ALA A 329 1.90 1.35 -14.61
N ALA A 330 1.68 0.10 -15.01
CA ALA A 330 1.03 -0.23 -16.28
C ALA A 330 -0.42 -0.73 -16.14
N VAL A 331 -0.82 -1.25 -14.97
CA VAL A 331 -2.06 -2.04 -14.85
C VAL A 331 -3.02 -1.48 -13.80
N ASN A 332 -2.64 -1.41 -12.53
CA ASN A 332 -3.56 -0.95 -11.48
C ASN A 332 -3.73 0.58 -11.54
N THR A 333 -4.88 1.10 -11.10
CA THR A 333 -5.01 2.54 -10.86
C THR A 333 -4.56 2.89 -9.45
N GLU A 334 -3.82 3.99 -9.33
CA GLU A 334 -3.21 4.40 -8.08
C GLU A 334 -3.55 5.85 -7.71
N SER A 335 -3.33 6.20 -6.45
CA SER A 335 -3.36 7.58 -5.93
C SER A 335 -2.13 7.84 -5.07
N GLY A 336 -1.64 9.08 -5.07
CA GLY A 336 -0.50 9.48 -4.28
C GLY A 336 -0.50 10.98 -3.99
N MET A 337 0.27 11.38 -3.00
CA MET A 337 0.39 12.76 -2.57
C MET A 337 1.85 13.10 -2.33
N LEU A 338 2.31 14.19 -2.91
CA LEU A 338 3.61 14.79 -2.63
C LEU A 338 3.42 15.95 -1.67
N ILE A 339 4.13 15.93 -0.55
CA ILE A 339 4.02 16.90 0.55
C ILE A 339 5.39 17.52 0.81
N ASP A 340 5.47 18.85 0.76
CA ASP A 340 6.70 19.61 1.05
C ASP A 340 6.75 19.98 2.54
N SER A 341 7.13 19.01 3.39
CA SER A 341 7.14 19.16 4.85
C SER A 341 8.41 18.56 5.49
N PRO A 342 9.47 19.37 5.69
CA PRO A 342 10.65 18.94 6.43
C PRO A 342 10.32 18.47 7.86
N ALA A 343 9.30 19.06 8.49
CA ALA A 343 8.87 18.71 9.83
C ALA A 343 8.28 17.28 9.91
N MET A 344 7.48 16.88 8.92
CA MET A 344 6.97 15.50 8.85
C MET A 344 8.11 14.51 8.60
N VAL A 345 9.09 14.87 7.77
CA VAL A 345 10.27 14.02 7.55
C VAL A 345 11.10 13.89 8.84
N GLY A 346 11.22 14.98 9.61
CA GLY A 346 11.84 14.99 10.94
C GLY A 346 11.15 14.07 11.93
N ASP A 347 9.80 14.13 12.01
CA ASP A 347 8.99 13.25 12.85
C ASP A 347 9.24 11.77 12.50
N TYR A 348 9.27 11.43 11.20
CA TYR A 348 9.58 10.07 10.77
C TYR A 348 10.95 9.61 11.29
N TYR A 349 11.98 10.43 11.11
CA TYR A 349 13.34 10.10 11.55
C TYR A 349 13.54 10.12 13.07
N SER A 350 12.58 10.68 13.82
CA SER A 350 12.56 10.58 15.29
C SER A 350 12.09 9.20 15.78
N VAL A 351 11.30 8.50 14.96
CA VAL A 351 10.79 7.13 15.24
C VAL A 351 11.70 6.07 14.63
N ILE A 352 12.18 6.32 13.41
CA ILE A 352 13.01 5.38 12.64
C ILE A 352 14.39 5.99 12.41
N SER A 353 15.43 5.24 12.78
CA SER A 353 16.82 5.67 12.62
C SER A 353 17.14 5.98 11.15
N LYS A 354 17.83 7.10 10.91
CA LYS A 354 18.36 7.45 9.59
C LYS A 354 19.32 6.39 9.02
N ARG A 355 20.09 5.69 9.87
CA ARG A 355 21.27 4.91 9.44
C ARG A 355 21.27 3.43 9.80
N ARG A 356 20.42 2.97 10.71
CA ARG A 356 20.35 1.54 11.09
C ARG A 356 18.95 1.18 11.54
N ASP A 357 18.19 0.57 10.63
CA ASP A 357 16.90 0.00 10.97
C ASP A 357 17.10 -1.26 11.82
N GLN A 358 16.38 -1.33 12.93
CA GLN A 358 16.33 -2.51 13.81
C GLN A 358 15.12 -3.39 13.48
N LEU A 359 14.54 -3.19 12.30
CA LEU A 359 13.30 -3.81 11.85
C LEU A 359 13.54 -5.08 11.02
N GLY A 360 14.80 -5.36 10.69
CA GLY A 360 15.19 -6.58 10.00
C GLY A 360 16.65 -6.54 9.57
N TYR A 361 16.92 -7.08 8.40
CA TYR A 361 18.27 -7.30 7.90
C TYR A 361 18.77 -6.10 7.11
N ARG A 362 20.01 -5.68 7.37
CA ARG A 362 20.75 -4.83 6.42
C ARG A 362 21.48 -5.73 5.45
N LEU A 363 21.40 -5.45 4.16
CA LEU A 363 22.09 -6.25 3.15
C LEU A 363 23.45 -5.63 2.80
N ARG A 364 24.42 -6.50 2.52
CA ARG A 364 25.71 -6.11 1.93
C ARG A 364 26.13 -7.10 0.86
N LEU A 365 27.12 -6.73 0.04
CA LEU A 365 27.79 -7.68 -0.82
C LEU A 365 28.73 -8.58 -0.01
N SER A 366 28.85 -9.84 -0.40
CA SER A 366 29.93 -10.73 0.00
C SER A 366 31.29 -10.16 -0.42
N SER A 367 32.38 -10.66 0.17
CA SER A 367 33.74 -10.21 -0.12
C SER A 367 34.14 -10.35 -1.60
N ASP A 368 33.56 -11.30 -2.33
CA ASP A 368 33.76 -11.49 -3.78
C ASP A 368 32.86 -10.60 -4.66
N GLY A 369 31.94 -9.83 -4.06
CA GLY A 369 31.00 -8.95 -4.77
C GLY A 369 29.94 -9.68 -5.59
N ARG A 370 29.77 -11.00 -5.41
CA ARG A 370 28.87 -11.83 -6.25
C ARG A 370 27.52 -12.11 -5.61
N ARG A 371 27.44 -12.15 -4.29
CA ARG A 371 26.24 -12.52 -3.53
C ARG A 371 25.89 -11.45 -2.51
N ALA A 372 24.64 -11.46 -2.08
CA ALA A 372 24.21 -10.66 -0.93
C ALA A 372 24.42 -11.47 0.37
N GLN A 373 24.71 -10.77 1.46
CA GLN A 373 24.70 -11.27 2.83
C GLN A 373 23.70 -10.45 3.64
N TRP A 374 23.00 -11.09 4.57
CA TRP A 374 22.03 -10.44 5.46
C TRP A 374 22.68 -10.24 6.83
N LEU A 375 22.66 -9.01 7.29
CA LEU A 375 23.21 -8.61 8.59
C LEU A 375 22.06 -8.40 9.56
N GLU A 376 21.98 -9.29 10.53
CA GLU A 376 21.09 -9.19 11.67
C GLU A 376 21.81 -8.50 12.83
N LEU A 377 21.12 -7.57 13.51
CA LEU A 377 21.65 -6.92 14.69
C LEU A 377 21.49 -7.83 15.92
N ASP A 378 22.60 -8.21 16.55
CA ASP A 378 22.54 -8.92 17.83
C ASP A 378 22.22 -7.98 19.02
N GLU A 379 21.89 -8.56 20.17
CA GLU A 379 21.55 -7.81 21.39
C GLU A 379 22.72 -6.96 21.95
N GLN A 380 23.95 -7.24 21.51
CA GLN A 380 25.17 -6.55 21.93
C GLN A 380 25.61 -5.48 20.91
N GLY A 381 24.86 -5.30 19.82
CA GLY A 381 25.11 -4.31 18.77
C GLY A 381 26.00 -4.78 17.61
N GLY A 382 26.45 -6.05 17.62
CA GLY A 382 27.19 -6.72 16.56
C GLY A 382 26.31 -7.21 15.40
N ASP A 383 26.94 -7.65 14.33
CA ASP A 383 26.26 -8.19 13.14
C ASP A 383 26.38 -9.72 13.12
N ILE A 384 25.24 -10.43 13.18
CA ILE A 384 25.14 -11.83 12.80
C ILE A 384 24.98 -11.89 11.27
N VAL A 385 25.89 -12.60 10.61
CA VAL A 385 25.94 -12.67 9.14
C VAL A 385 25.26 -13.95 8.66
N HIS A 386 24.24 -13.81 7.82
CA HIS A 386 23.61 -14.91 7.10
C HIS A 386 24.08 -14.91 5.64
N GLU A 387 24.57 -16.06 5.17
CA GLU A 387 25.14 -16.25 3.82
C GLU A 387 24.09 -16.57 2.74
N ASP A 388 22.85 -16.85 3.15
CA ASP A 388 21.68 -17.04 2.28
C ASP A 388 20.48 -16.36 2.93
N ILE A 389 19.35 -16.31 2.21
CA ILE A 389 18.08 -15.76 2.69
C ILE A 389 17.75 -16.40 4.04
N PRO A 390 17.66 -15.61 5.14
CA PRO A 390 17.35 -16.14 6.46
C PRO A 390 15.98 -16.85 6.47
N GLY A 391 15.93 -18.08 6.98
CA GLY A 391 14.72 -18.91 7.10
C GLY A 391 14.69 -20.14 6.19
N GLU A 392 13.79 -21.09 6.48
CA GLU A 392 13.69 -22.36 5.77
C GLU A 392 12.67 -22.29 4.61
N PHE A 393 13.10 -21.73 3.47
CA PHE A 393 12.21 -21.47 2.32
C PHE A 393 12.51 -22.28 1.05
N LEU A 394 13.23 -23.39 1.14
CA LEU A 394 13.70 -24.15 -0.03
C LEU A 394 12.59 -24.52 -1.02
N TRP A 395 11.46 -25.04 -0.53
CA TRP A 395 10.32 -25.41 -1.39
C TRP A 395 9.67 -24.19 -2.03
N LEU A 396 9.50 -23.10 -1.28
CA LEU A 396 8.91 -21.85 -1.79
C LEU A 396 9.80 -21.24 -2.88
N ARG A 397 11.13 -21.23 -2.67
CA ARG A 397 12.10 -20.75 -3.67
C ARG A 397 12.07 -21.61 -4.92
N PHE A 398 12.01 -22.94 -4.79
CA PHE A 398 11.87 -23.85 -5.93
C PHE A 398 10.58 -23.58 -6.72
N LYS A 399 9.45 -23.44 -6.03
CA LYS A 399 8.16 -23.07 -6.65
C LYS A 399 8.27 -21.74 -7.41
N ASN A 400 8.84 -20.71 -6.78
CA ASN A 400 9.00 -19.40 -7.41
C ASN A 400 9.91 -19.48 -8.65
N TRP A 401 11.04 -20.20 -8.55
CA TRP A 401 11.95 -20.42 -9.67
C TRP A 401 11.27 -21.08 -10.87
N LEU A 402 10.36 -22.03 -10.63
CA LEU A 402 9.57 -22.66 -11.70
C LEU A 402 8.55 -21.71 -12.34
N LEU A 403 7.96 -20.81 -11.55
CA LEU A 403 6.89 -19.91 -12.01
C LEU A 403 7.40 -18.63 -12.67
N LEU A 404 8.57 -18.10 -12.29
CA LEU A 404 9.12 -16.84 -12.81
C LEU A 404 9.30 -16.79 -14.34
N PRO A 405 9.72 -17.86 -15.04
CA PRO A 405 9.80 -17.83 -16.51
C PRO A 405 8.42 -17.75 -17.18
N ILE A 406 7.35 -18.12 -16.47
CA ILE A 406 5.97 -18.15 -16.94
C ILE A 406 5.26 -16.84 -16.58
N VAL A 407 5.54 -16.31 -15.38
CA VAL A 407 5.02 -15.03 -14.89
C VAL A 407 6.05 -13.96 -15.22
N GLY A 408 5.90 -13.32 -16.39
CA GLY A 408 6.78 -12.23 -16.81
C GLY A 408 6.82 -11.08 -15.79
N GLU A 409 7.90 -10.31 -15.81
CA GLU A 409 8.07 -9.14 -14.92
C GLU A 409 6.98 -8.09 -15.15
N ASP A 410 6.36 -8.08 -16.33
CA ASP A 410 5.21 -7.25 -16.66
C ASP A 410 3.97 -7.56 -15.81
N LEU A 411 3.88 -8.76 -15.23
CA LEU A 411 2.80 -9.22 -14.37
C LEU A 411 3.09 -9.06 -12.87
N LEU A 412 4.33 -8.73 -12.51
CA LEU A 412 4.79 -8.47 -11.14
C LEU A 412 4.83 -6.96 -10.88
#